data_AF-R7ZIK7-F1
#
_entry.id   AF-R7ZIK7-F1
#
_cell.length_a   1.000
_cell.length_b   1.000
_cell.length_c   1.000
_cell.angle_alpha   90.00
_cell.angle_beta   90.00
_cell.angle_gamma   90.00
#
_symmetry.space_group_name_H-M   'P 1'
#
loop_
_entity.id
_entity.type
_entity.pdbx_description
1 polymer ?
#
loop_
_entity_poly.entity_id
_entity_poly.type
_entity_poly.pdbx_seq_one_letter_code
_entity_poly.pdbx_strand_id
1 'polypeptide(L)'
;MSTTSISKLIAAMEKLHFPKGLIISLSVMFRFFPTLSYEYLYIQQAMAFRGLTGFSMLLHPFKAMEYRLIPLIVSASTIGNELTMTSLTRGLSAPVIRTNVCQLRFYPQDFLLIFISILVWLVFIWEVLL
;
A
#
# COMPACT_ATOMS: atom_id res chain seq x y z
N MET A 1 17.27 -0.99 -2.67
CA MET A 1 16.51 -1.03 -1.39
C MET A 1 15.21 -1.77 -1.63
N SER A 2 15.30 -3.10 -1.69
CA SER A 2 14.42 -3.89 -2.55
C SER A 2 14.36 -5.36 -2.14
N THR A 3 14.42 -5.67 -0.85
CA THR A 3 14.39 -7.07 -0.38
C THR A 3 12.97 -7.59 -0.15
N THR A 4 11.96 -6.73 0.03
CA THR A 4 10.56 -7.13 0.19
C THR A 4 9.64 -6.26 -0.64
N SER A 5 8.99 -6.86 -1.64
CA SER A 5 7.94 -6.19 -2.41
C SER A 5 6.74 -5.90 -1.48
N ILE A 6 6.06 -4.78 -1.73
CA ILE A 6 4.88 -4.35 -0.96
C ILE A 6 3.82 -5.45 -0.94
N SER A 7 3.69 -6.21 -2.04
CA SER A 7 2.83 -7.39 -2.13
C SER A 7 3.23 -8.52 -1.18
N LYS A 8 4.53 -8.76 -0.94
CA LYS A 8 5.00 -9.76 0.05
C LYS A 8 4.75 -9.32 1.48
N LEU A 9 4.87 -8.01 1.79
CA LEU A 9 4.51 -7.46 3.09
C LEU A 9 3.02 -7.66 3.40
N ILE A 10 2.15 -7.29 2.46
CA ILE A 10 0.69 -7.46 2.60
C ILE A 10 0.34 -8.94 2.81
N ALA A 11 0.98 -9.84 2.06
CA ALA A 11 0.73 -11.26 2.15
C ALA A 11 1.29 -11.90 3.46
N ALA A 12 2.34 -11.31 4.05
CA ALA A 12 2.84 -11.69 5.37
C ALA A 12 1.91 -11.19 6.50
N MET A 13 1.40 -9.96 6.39
CA MET A 13 0.40 -9.41 7.32
C MET A 13 -0.90 -10.22 7.30
N GLU A 14 -1.24 -10.81 6.14
CA GLU A 14 -2.39 -11.70 5.99
C GLU A 14 -2.24 -13.04 6.74
N LYS A 15 -1.01 -13.57 6.85
CA LYS A 15 -0.72 -14.76 7.68
C LYS A 15 -0.75 -14.46 9.18
N LEU A 16 -0.58 -13.20 9.57
CA LEU A 16 -0.50 -12.74 10.97
C LEU A 16 -1.86 -12.59 11.67
N HIS A 17 -2.95 -13.18 11.14
CA HIS A 17 -4.29 -13.14 11.72
C HIS A 17 -4.87 -11.72 11.92
N PHE A 18 -4.45 -10.74 11.12
CA PHE A 18 -5.13 -9.45 11.06
C PHE A 18 -6.55 -9.60 10.48
N PRO A 19 -7.53 -8.77 10.90
CA PRO A 19 -8.89 -8.84 10.39
C PRO A 19 -8.89 -8.62 8.86
N LYS A 20 -9.49 -9.57 8.14
CA LYS A 20 -9.44 -9.66 6.67
C LYS A 20 -9.85 -8.37 5.94
N GLY A 21 -10.76 -7.58 6.52
CA GLY A 21 -11.17 -6.29 5.97
C GLY A 21 -10.03 -5.26 5.89
N LEU A 22 -9.15 -5.22 6.89
CA LEU A 22 -8.00 -4.30 6.89
C LEU A 22 -6.97 -4.68 5.83
N ILE A 23 -6.71 -5.97 5.64
CA ILE A 23 -5.74 -6.46 4.66
C ILE A 23 -6.18 -6.12 3.24
N ILE A 24 -7.46 -6.28 2.91
CA ILE A 24 -8.02 -5.91 1.60
C ILE A 24 -7.89 -4.40 1.37
N SER A 25 -8.31 -3.59 2.35
CA SER A 25 -8.21 -2.13 2.26
C SER A 25 -6.76 -1.67 2.11
N LEU A 26 -5.83 -2.30 2.82
CA LEU A 26 -4.41 -1.99 2.77
C LEU A 26 -3.79 -2.40 1.42
N SER A 27 -4.17 -3.57 0.89
CA SER A 27 -3.73 -4.05 -0.42
C SER A 27 -4.15 -3.11 -1.55
N VAL A 28 -5.41 -2.68 -1.50
CA VAL A 28 -5.98 -1.68 -2.39
C VAL A 28 -5.22 -0.36 -2.22
N MET A 29 -5.10 0.18 -1.00
CA MET A 29 -4.36 1.41 -0.72
C MET A 29 -2.95 1.39 -1.31
N PHE A 30 -2.17 0.32 -1.11
CA PHE A 30 -0.82 0.23 -1.63
C PHE A 30 -0.75 0.11 -3.17
N ARG A 31 -1.79 -0.41 -3.82
CA ARG A 31 -1.88 -0.44 -5.28
C ARG A 31 -2.36 0.88 -5.87
N PHE A 32 -3.19 1.62 -5.15
CA PHE A 32 -3.72 2.93 -5.59
C PHE A 32 -2.82 4.11 -5.22
N PHE A 33 -2.06 4.02 -4.14
CA PHE A 33 -1.07 5.03 -3.73
C PHE A 33 -0.06 5.39 -4.84
N PRO A 34 0.54 4.43 -5.58
CA PRO A 34 1.41 4.79 -6.71
C PRO A 34 0.63 5.53 -7.80
N THR A 35 -0.62 5.18 -8.07
CA THR A 35 -1.44 5.91 -9.04
C THR A 35 -1.76 7.34 -8.58
N LEU A 36 -2.06 7.52 -7.29
CA LEU A 36 -2.29 8.84 -6.69
C LEU A 36 -1.07 9.77 -6.75
N SER A 37 0.14 9.22 -6.60
CA SER A 37 1.36 10.02 -6.74
C SER A 37 1.60 10.47 -8.18
N TYR A 38 1.25 9.64 -9.17
CA TYR A 38 1.25 10.05 -10.57
C TYR A 38 0.20 11.12 -10.87
N GLU A 39 -1.05 10.97 -10.40
CA GLU A 39 -2.10 11.99 -10.47
C GLU A 39 -1.62 13.34 -9.92
N TYR A 40 -0.98 13.33 -8.74
CA TYR A 40 -0.41 14.53 -8.14
C TYR A 40 0.65 15.19 -9.03
N LEU A 41 1.52 14.41 -9.67
CA LEU A 41 2.51 14.93 -10.62
C LEU A 41 1.85 15.51 -11.88
N TYR A 42 0.82 14.85 -12.41
CA TYR A 42 0.07 15.35 -13.57
C TYR A 42 -0.66 16.66 -13.27
N ILE A 43 -1.29 16.78 -12.10
CA ILE A 43 -1.94 18.03 -11.66
C ILE A 43 -0.89 19.14 -11.54
N GLN A 44 0.30 18.84 -10.99
CA GLN A 44 1.39 19.82 -10.92
C GLN A 44 1.88 20.26 -12.31
N GLN A 45 2.06 19.31 -13.23
CA GLN A 45 2.44 19.62 -14.61
C GLN A 45 1.36 20.46 -15.32
N ALA A 46 0.08 20.13 -15.15
CA ALA A 46 -1.04 20.89 -15.71
C ALA A 46 -1.10 22.33 -15.16
N MET A 47 -0.80 22.53 -13.88
CA MET A 47 -0.66 23.88 -13.30
C MET A 47 0.54 24.62 -13.89
N ALA A 48 1.66 23.93 -14.14
CA ALA A 48 2.82 24.51 -14.82
C ALA A 48 2.49 24.97 -16.25
N PHE A 49 1.73 24.17 -17.01
CA PHE A 49 1.24 24.56 -18.35
C PHE A 49 0.33 25.79 -18.33
N ARG A 50 -0.43 25.99 -17.23
CA ARG A 50 -1.28 27.18 -17.03
C ARG A 50 -0.50 28.42 -16.58
N GLY A 51 0.83 28.36 -16.49
CA GLY A 51 1.67 29.48 -16.06
C GLY A 51 1.58 29.79 -14.56
N LEU A 52 1.01 28.89 -13.75
CA LEU A 52 0.87 29.03 -12.29
C LEU A 52 2.15 28.65 -11.52
N THR A 53 3.29 28.58 -12.20
CA THR A 53 4.59 28.20 -11.62
C THR A 53 5.52 29.39 -11.48
N GLY A 54 6.24 29.47 -10.35
CA GLY A 54 7.26 30.48 -10.08
C GLY A 54 6.80 31.59 -9.12
N PHE A 55 6.89 32.84 -9.56
CA PHE A 55 6.72 34.03 -8.72
C PHE A 55 5.32 34.18 -8.10
N SER A 56 4.25 33.76 -8.80
CA SER A 56 2.86 33.84 -8.28
C SER A 56 2.58 32.85 -7.14
N MET A 57 3.21 31.68 -7.20
CA MET A 57 3.13 30.65 -6.15
C MET A 57 3.92 31.05 -4.89
N LEU A 58 5.03 31.77 -5.08
CA LEU A 58 5.85 32.35 -4.00
C LEU A 58 5.19 33.59 -3.36
N LEU A 59 4.50 34.42 -4.15
CA LEU A 59 3.76 35.58 -3.63
C LEU A 59 2.55 35.18 -2.77
N HIS A 60 1.84 34.11 -3.15
CA HIS A 60 0.62 33.66 -2.46
C HIS A 60 0.59 32.14 -2.26
N PRO A 61 1.39 31.60 -1.31
CA PRO A 61 1.50 30.16 -1.08
C PRO A 61 0.18 29.51 -0.67
N PHE A 62 -0.68 30.23 0.07
CA PHE A 62 -2.01 29.74 0.45
C PHE A 62 -2.92 29.49 -0.76
N LYS A 63 -2.96 30.44 -1.70
CA LYS A 63 -3.78 30.31 -2.92
C LYS A 63 -3.27 29.17 -3.81
N ALA A 64 -1.95 29.00 -3.89
CA ALA A 64 -1.34 27.92 -4.64
C ALA A 64 -1.61 26.53 -4.02
N MET A 65 -1.69 26.43 -2.69
CA MET A 65 -2.13 25.19 -2.03
C MET A 65 -3.59 24.88 -2.36
N GLU A 66 -4.48 25.87 -2.31
CA GLU A 66 -5.89 25.70 -2.63
C GLU A 66 -6.10 25.18 -4.05
N TYR A 67 -5.42 25.78 -5.05
CA TYR A 67 -5.49 25.33 -6.44
C TYR A 67 -4.90 23.94 -6.70
N ARG A 68 -4.02 23.44 -5.84
CA ARG A 68 -3.45 22.08 -5.94
C ARG A 68 -4.31 21.05 -5.21
N LEU A 69 -4.77 21.39 -4.02
CA LEU A 69 -5.51 20.50 -3.12
C LEU A 69 -6.92 20.26 -3.63
N ILE A 70 -7.64 21.30 -4.08
CA ILE A 70 -9.02 21.13 -4.55
C ILE A 70 -9.13 20.11 -5.70
N PRO A 71 -8.36 20.21 -6.80
CA PRO A 71 -8.42 19.22 -7.88
C PRO A 71 -7.99 17.82 -7.41
N LEU A 72 -6.96 17.74 -6.56
CA LEU A 72 -6.47 16.46 -6.03
C LEU A 72 -7.54 15.75 -5.20
N ILE A 73 -8.25 16.49 -4.34
CA ILE A 73 -9.34 15.94 -3.51
C ILE A 73 -10.49 15.47 -4.41
N VAL A 74 -10.87 16.24 -5.43
CA VAL A 74 -11.94 15.86 -6.37
C VAL A 74 -11.57 14.59 -7.15
N SER A 75 -10.35 14.51 -7.68
CA SER A 75 -9.85 13.30 -8.36
C SER A 75 -9.84 12.10 -7.42
N ALA A 76 -9.27 12.25 -6.22
CA ALA A 76 -9.18 11.17 -5.24
C ALA A 76 -10.56 10.65 -4.81
N SER A 77 -11.52 11.56 -4.60
CA SER A 77 -12.91 11.22 -4.28
C SER A 77 -13.58 10.45 -5.42
N THR A 78 -13.36 10.87 -6.67
CA THR A 78 -13.92 10.22 -7.86
C THR A 78 -13.38 8.80 -8.01
N ILE A 79 -12.06 8.63 -7.91
CA ILE A 79 -11.39 7.31 -7.96
C ILE A 79 -11.88 6.40 -6.83
N GLY A 80 -12.03 6.93 -5.61
CA GLY A 80 -12.56 6.18 -4.47
C GLY A 80 -14.00 5.72 -4.70
N ASN A 81 -14.82 6.55 -5.32
CA ASN A 81 -16.20 6.20 -5.65
C ASN A 81 -16.27 5.11 -6.74
N GLU A 82 -15.50 5.25 -7.82
CA GLU A 82 -15.38 4.24 -8.86
C GLU A 82 -14.90 2.89 -8.31
N LEU A 83 -13.93 2.92 -7.41
CA LEU A 83 -13.41 1.73 -6.74
C LEU A 83 -14.48 1.08 -5.85
N THR A 84 -15.26 1.89 -5.14
CA THR A 84 -16.37 1.41 -4.31
C THR A 84 -17.44 0.77 -5.19
N MET A 85 -17.86 1.42 -6.28
CA MET A 85 -18.81 0.86 -7.25
C MET A 85 -18.29 -0.44 -7.88
N THR A 86 -17.03 -0.48 -8.28
CA THR A 86 -16.38 -1.68 -8.84
C THR A 86 -16.32 -2.80 -7.81
N SER A 87 -16.08 -2.46 -6.55
CA SER A 87 -16.04 -3.45 -5.47
C SER A 87 -17.44 -4.01 -5.19
N LEU A 88 -18.45 -3.14 -5.07
CA LEU A 88 -19.85 -3.53 -4.86
C LEU A 88 -20.38 -4.41 -5.99
N THR A 89 -20.09 -4.06 -7.24
CA THR A 89 -20.47 -4.85 -8.43
C THR A 89 -19.74 -6.19 -8.53
N ARG A 90 -18.47 -6.26 -8.10
CA ARG A 90 -17.73 -7.53 -7.89
C ARG A 90 -18.18 -8.27 -6.62
N GLY A 91 -19.28 -7.82 -6.03
CA GLY A 91 -19.97 -8.46 -4.93
C GLY A 91 -19.26 -8.31 -3.60
N LEU A 92 -18.43 -7.27 -3.35
CA LEU A 92 -17.70 -7.07 -2.08
C LEU A 92 -18.62 -7.18 -0.83
N SER A 93 -19.89 -6.81 -0.95
CA SER A 93 -20.93 -6.92 0.10
C SER A 93 -21.63 -8.28 0.20
N ALA A 94 -21.26 -9.28 -0.61
CA ALA A 94 -21.87 -10.61 -0.54
C ALA A 94 -21.50 -11.32 0.78
N PRO A 95 -22.47 -11.97 1.47
CA PRO A 95 -22.28 -12.66 2.75
C PRO A 95 -21.62 -14.03 2.55
N VAL A 96 -20.55 -14.09 1.76
CA VAL A 96 -19.82 -15.31 1.43
C VAL A 96 -18.40 -15.20 1.97
N ILE A 97 -17.94 -16.28 2.61
CA ILE A 97 -16.57 -16.39 3.13
C ILE A 97 -15.61 -16.18 1.97
N ARG A 98 -14.90 -15.05 1.99
CA ARG A 98 -13.91 -14.69 0.98
C ARG A 98 -12.76 -15.69 0.97
N THR A 99 -12.54 -16.31 -0.19
CA THR A 99 -11.34 -17.09 -0.48
C THR A 99 -10.20 -16.14 -0.81
N ASN A 100 -9.07 -16.31 -0.12
CA ASN A 100 -7.86 -15.52 -0.31
C ASN A 100 -7.16 -15.93 -1.62
N VAL A 101 -6.85 -14.95 -2.48
CA VAL A 101 -6.19 -15.14 -3.79
C VAL A 101 -4.67 -15.31 -3.63
N CYS A 102 -4.09 -14.96 -2.48
CA CYS A 102 -2.70 -15.21 -2.17
C CYS A 102 -2.54 -16.56 -1.44
N GLN A 103 -2.33 -17.63 -2.20
CA GLN A 103 -1.77 -18.86 -1.63
C GLN A 103 -0.31 -18.59 -1.24
N LEU A 104 -0.05 -18.27 0.03
CA LEU A 104 1.30 -18.18 0.58
C LEU A 104 1.88 -19.60 0.74
N ARG A 105 2.29 -20.21 -0.38
CA ARG A 105 3.02 -21.48 -0.41
C ARG A 105 4.32 -21.32 0.38
N PHE A 106 4.42 -22.01 1.52
CA PHE A 106 5.69 -22.22 2.20
C PHE A 106 6.62 -22.99 1.25
N TYR A 107 7.77 -22.40 0.94
CA TYR A 107 8.81 -23.11 0.20
C TYR A 107 9.63 -23.94 1.21
N PRO A 108 10.16 -25.11 0.82
CA PRO A 108 11.03 -25.92 1.70
C PRO A 108 12.29 -25.17 2.18
N GLN A 109 12.64 -24.07 1.51
CA GLN A 109 13.70 -23.15 1.88
C GLN A 109 13.42 -22.40 3.21
N ASP A 110 12.15 -22.08 3.50
CA ASP A 110 11.76 -21.42 4.76
C ASP A 110 11.97 -22.35 5.96
N PHE A 111 11.73 -23.65 5.78
CA PHE A 111 11.94 -24.66 6.83
C PHE A 111 13.42 -24.83 7.18
N LEU A 112 14.28 -24.81 6.16
CA LEU A 112 15.74 -24.92 6.31
C LEU A 112 16.31 -23.71 7.05
N LEU A 113 15.82 -22.50 6.75
CA LEU A 113 16.22 -21.25 7.41
C LEU A 113 15.76 -21.19 8.88
N ILE A 114 14.53 -21.63 9.18
CA ILE A 114 14.03 -21.74 10.56
C ILE A 114 14.88 -22.72 11.36
N PHE A 115 15.21 -23.88 10.78
CA PHE A 115 16.04 -24.89 11.42
C PHE A 115 17.43 -24.35 11.76
N ILE A 116 18.09 -23.66 10.81
CA ILE A 116 19.39 -23.02 11.05
C ILE A 116 19.30 -21.97 12.15
N SER A 117 18.25 -21.13 12.14
CA SER A 117 18.07 -20.09 13.15
C SER A 117 17.91 -20.67 14.57
N ILE A 118 17.11 -21.73 14.72
CA ILE A 118 16.94 -22.42 16.01
C ILE A 118 18.25 -23.03 16.49
N LEU A 119 19.02 -23.62 15.57
CA LEU A 119 20.29 -24.27 15.91
C LEU A 119 21.31 -23.25 16.42
N VAL A 120 21.41 -22.08 15.78
CA VAL A 120 22.26 -20.96 16.25
C VAL A 120 21.82 -20.47 17.63
N TRP A 121 20.51 -20.33 17.87
CA TRP A 121 19.99 -19.95 19.19
C TRP A 121 20.31 -20.97 20.28
N LEU A 122 20.22 -22.28 19.98
CA LEU A 122 20.54 -23.34 20.93
C LEU A 122 22.03 -23.38 21.27
N VAL A 123 22.90 -23.19 20.28
CA VAL A 123 24.36 -23.11 20.51
C VAL A 123 24.70 -21.92 21.39
N PHE A 124 24.11 -20.76 21.12
CA PHE A 124 24.34 -19.55 21.92
C PHE A 124 23.87 -19.71 23.37
N ILE A 125 22.69 -20.31 23.58
CA ILE A 125 22.18 -20.59 24.94
C ILE A 125 23.08 -21.59 25.68
N TRP A 126 23.58 -22.61 24.98
CA TRP A 126 24.49 -23.59 25.56
C TRP A 126 25.82 -22.96 25.98
N GLU A 127 26.37 -22.06 25.17
CA GLU A 127 27.62 -21.34 25.45
C GLU A 127 27.48 -20.30 26.58
N VAL A 128 26.28 -19.73 26.77
CA VAL A 128 26.00 -18.77 27.84
C VAL A 128 25.67 -19.45 29.17
N LEU A 129 25.15 -20.68 29.15
CA LEU A 129 24.78 -21.45 30.34
C LEU A 129 25.97 -22.19 30.98
N LEU A 130 27.02 -22.48 30.22
CA LEU A 130 28.22 -23.23 30.63
C LEU A 130 29.38 -22.31 30.99
#